data_AF-F5RJG9-F1
#
_entry.id   AF-F5RJG9-F1
#
_cell.length_a   1.000
_cell.length_b   1.000
_cell.length_c   1.000
_cell.angle_alpha   90.00
_cell.angle_beta   90.00
_cell.angle_gamma   90.00
#
_symmetry.space_group_name_H-M   'P 1'
#
loop_
_entity.id
_entity.type
_entity.pdbx_description
1 polymer ?
#
loop_
_entity_poly.entity_id
_entity_poly.type
_entity_poly.pdbx_seq_one_letter_code
_entity_poly.pdbx_strand_id
1 'polypeptide(L)'
;MTPFLYFLAAAGVLAALFGLCAYGMTWRENRKRRRKEERIAALRRTLTPYDFYRTVPSAVNQSFSFGPMQAGDRVRIRRAFTDYNGNCYAAGEEFFFACTYFLPYDDGYTLFISYDGREISCICLQLRSEAQWDICVAAEEYFEVILPRL
;
A
#
# COMPACT_ATOMS: atom_id res chain seq x y z
N MET A 1 28.25 43.87 -36.23
CA MET A 1 27.10 43.17 -35.61
C MET A 1 27.00 43.62 -34.17
N THR A 2 25.84 44.11 -33.73
CA THR A 2 25.68 44.69 -32.40
C THR A 2 25.62 43.59 -31.32
N PRO A 3 26.14 43.84 -30.11
CA PRO A 3 26.12 42.89 -28.98
C PRO A 3 24.72 42.34 -28.66
N PHE A 4 23.67 43.08 -29.00
CA PHE A 4 22.28 42.68 -28.88
C PHE A 4 21.91 41.43 -29.71
N LEU A 5 22.41 41.31 -30.94
CA LEU A 5 22.16 40.15 -31.80
C LEU A 5 22.80 38.86 -31.25
N TYR A 6 24.00 38.97 -30.68
CA TYR A 6 24.66 37.84 -30.01
C TYR A 6 23.92 37.39 -28.76
N PHE A 7 23.40 38.35 -27.98
CA PHE A 7 22.59 38.05 -26.80
C PHE A 7 21.30 37.28 -27.18
N LEU A 8 20.59 37.72 -28.22
CA LEU A 8 19.39 37.03 -28.71
C LEU A 8 19.69 35.62 -29.22
N ALA A 9 20.78 35.43 -29.97
CA ALA A 9 21.19 34.11 -30.44
C ALA A 9 21.56 33.17 -29.29
N ALA A 10 22.34 33.66 -28.30
CA ALA A 10 22.69 32.88 -27.11
C ALA A 10 21.46 32.49 -26.27
N ALA A 11 20.51 33.41 -26.11
CA ALA A 11 19.25 33.13 -25.42
C ALA A 11 18.42 32.05 -26.13
N GLY A 12 18.35 32.10 -27.47
CA GLY A 12 17.68 31.07 -28.27
C GLY A 12 18.30 29.68 -28.12
N VAL A 13 19.64 29.59 -28.11
CA VAL A 13 20.36 28.32 -27.89
C VAL A 13 20.10 27.77 -26.48
N LEU A 14 20.17 28.63 -25.46
CA LEU A 14 19.87 28.22 -24.08
C LEU A 14 18.44 27.72 -23.91
N ALA A 15 17.46 28.39 -24.53
CA ALA A 15 16.07 27.96 -24.50
C ALA A 15 15.87 26.59 -25.17
N ALA A 16 16.53 26.35 -26.31
CA ALA A 16 16.47 25.06 -27.01
C ALA A 16 17.09 23.93 -26.18
N LEU A 17 18.25 24.17 -25.56
CA LEU A 17 18.90 23.21 -24.65
C LEU A 17 18.02 22.88 -23.44
N PHE A 18 17.40 23.91 -22.84
CA PHE A 18 16.48 23.71 -21.72
C PHE A 18 15.25 22.88 -22.13
N GLY A 19 14.65 23.17 -23.29
CA GLY A 19 13.52 22.41 -23.84
C GLY A 19 13.86 20.95 -24.09
N LEU A 20 15.03 20.65 -24.66
CA LEU A 20 15.52 19.28 -24.87
C LEU A 20 15.75 18.54 -23.55
N CYS A 21 16.33 19.21 -22.54
CA CYS A 21 16.52 18.64 -21.21
C CYS A 21 15.18 18.31 -20.53
N ALA A 22 14.21 19.25 -20.54
CA ALA A 22 12.87 19.03 -19.99
C ALA A 22 12.13 17.88 -20.70
N TYR A 23 12.21 17.83 -22.04
CA TYR A 23 11.67 16.71 -22.81
C TYR A 23 12.33 15.38 -22.45
N GLY A 24 13.66 15.35 -22.31
CA GLY A 24 14.39 14.16 -21.89
C GLY A 24 14.02 13.68 -20.50
N MET A 25 13.81 14.59 -19.53
CA MET A 25 13.37 14.25 -18.18
C MET A 25 11.96 13.66 -18.18
N THR A 26 11.00 14.32 -18.83
CA THR A 26 9.61 13.82 -18.93
C THR A 26 9.54 12.48 -19.65
N TRP A 27 10.33 12.27 -20.71
CA TRP A 27 10.42 10.98 -21.39
C TRP A 27 10.94 9.87 -20.47
N ARG A 28 11.98 10.14 -19.66
CA ARG A 28 12.51 9.19 -18.67
C ARG A 28 11.47 8.85 -17.61
N GLU A 29 10.75 9.84 -17.09
CA GLU A 29 9.67 9.62 -16.11
C GLU A 29 8.52 8.79 -16.68
N ASN A 30 8.06 9.14 -17.88
CA ASN A 30 7.01 8.39 -18.57
C ASN A 30 7.43 6.94 -18.84
N ARG A 31 8.69 6.69 -19.19
CA ARG A 31 9.23 5.35 -19.37
C ARG A 31 9.26 4.55 -18.06
N LYS A 32 9.58 5.20 -16.93
CA LYS A 32 9.51 4.58 -15.60
C LYS A 32 8.07 4.24 -15.21
N ARG A 33 7.11 5.15 -15.45
CA ARG A 33 5.68 4.92 -15.19
C ARG A 33 5.15 3.73 -15.99
N ARG A 34 5.40 3.69 -17.31
CA ARG A 34 4.99 2.56 -18.18
C ARG A 34 5.53 1.22 -17.68
N ARG A 35 6.82 1.14 -17.34
CA ARG A 35 7.42 -0.09 -16.78
C ARG A 35 6.78 -0.52 -15.46
N LYS A 36 6.44 0.44 -14.59
CA LYS A 36 5.75 0.16 -13.31
C LYS A 36 4.33 -0.36 -13.57
N GLU A 37 3.60 0.27 -14.48
CA GLU A 37 2.25 -0.14 -14.88
C GLU A 37 2.24 -1.54 -15.52
N GLU A 38 3.16 -1.81 -16.46
CA GLU A 38 3.36 -3.13 -17.07
C GLU A 38 3.67 -4.19 -16.02
N ARG A 39 4.56 -3.88 -15.06
CA ARG A 39 4.88 -4.78 -13.95
C ARG A 39 3.66 -5.07 -13.08
N ILE A 40 2.90 -4.05 -12.67
CA ILE A 40 1.68 -4.22 -11.86
C ILE A 40 0.62 -5.01 -12.64
N ALA A 41 0.45 -4.73 -13.94
CA ALA A 41 -0.47 -5.45 -14.80
C ALA A 41 -0.07 -6.92 -14.98
N ALA A 42 1.24 -7.21 -15.08
CA ALA A 42 1.76 -8.58 -15.10
C ALA A 42 1.47 -9.30 -13.77
N LEU A 43 1.78 -8.67 -12.63
CA LEU A 43 1.49 -9.23 -11.30
C LEU A 43 0.00 -9.55 -11.13
N ARG A 44 -0.89 -8.65 -11.56
CA ARG A 44 -2.34 -8.83 -11.47
C ARG A 44 -2.86 -9.99 -12.33
N ARG A 45 -2.15 -10.36 -13.40
CA ARG A 45 -2.51 -11.51 -14.25
C ARG A 45 -1.99 -12.83 -13.70
N THR A 46 -0.87 -12.81 -12.97
CA THR A 46 -0.18 -14.03 -12.54
C THR A 46 -0.47 -14.42 -11.10
N LEU A 47 -0.78 -13.46 -10.23
CA LEU A 47 -0.96 -13.68 -8.80
C LEU A 47 -2.43 -13.85 -8.42
N THR A 48 -2.67 -14.57 -7.32
CA THR A 48 -3.99 -14.54 -6.66
C THR A 48 -4.28 -13.13 -6.15
N PRO A 49 -5.55 -12.77 -5.90
CA PRO A 49 -5.88 -11.51 -5.24
C PRO A 49 -5.01 -11.29 -3.99
N TYR A 50 -4.97 -12.25 -3.07
CA TYR A 50 -4.14 -12.15 -1.86
C TYR A 50 -2.66 -11.85 -2.15
N ASP A 51 -2.02 -12.63 -3.03
CA ASP A 51 -0.61 -12.45 -3.38
C ASP A 51 -0.31 -11.10 -4.04
N PHE A 52 -1.28 -10.59 -4.81
CA PHE A 52 -1.17 -9.27 -5.42
C PHE A 52 -1.18 -8.16 -4.35
N TYR A 53 -2.15 -8.17 -3.44
CA TYR A 53 -2.30 -7.09 -2.45
C TYR A 53 -1.16 -7.05 -1.42
N ARG A 54 -0.52 -8.19 -1.13
CA ARG A 54 0.68 -8.22 -0.26
C ARG A 54 1.99 -7.75 -0.93
N THR A 55 2.01 -7.54 -2.26
CA THR A 55 3.24 -7.20 -3.00
C THR A 55 3.25 -5.80 -3.60
N VAL A 56 2.08 -5.17 -3.77
CA VAL A 56 1.95 -3.89 -4.47
C VAL A 56 1.52 -2.78 -3.52
N PRO A 57 2.30 -1.70 -3.37
CA PRO A 57 1.81 -0.48 -2.75
C PRO A 57 0.82 0.19 -3.71
N SER A 58 -0.44 0.24 -3.29
CA SER A 58 -1.58 0.76 -4.04
C SER A 58 -1.99 2.16 -3.59
N ALA A 59 -1.63 2.57 -2.37
CA ALA A 59 -1.96 3.89 -1.84
C ALA A 59 -0.91 4.39 -0.82
N VAL A 60 -0.89 5.72 -0.58
CA VAL A 60 0.15 6.41 0.21
C VAL A 60 0.16 5.98 1.69
N ASN A 61 -1.00 5.57 2.19
CA ASN A 61 -1.31 5.19 3.56
C ASN A 61 -1.46 3.67 3.74
N GLN A 62 -0.92 2.88 2.81
CA GLN A 62 -0.84 1.43 2.93
C GLN A 62 0.44 1.03 3.68
N SER A 63 0.33 0.10 4.63
CA SER A 63 1.45 -0.53 5.33
C SER A 63 1.39 -2.05 5.17
N PHE A 64 2.55 -2.69 5.09
CA PHE A 64 2.68 -4.16 5.05
C PHE A 64 2.88 -4.76 6.45
N SER A 65 2.63 -3.98 7.49
CA SER A 65 2.63 -4.41 8.88
C SER A 65 1.47 -3.80 9.65
N PHE A 66 1.00 -4.50 10.68
CA PHE A 66 0.04 -4.00 11.66
C PHE A 66 0.28 -4.73 12.99
N GLY A 67 0.66 -4.00 14.03
CA GLY A 67 1.07 -4.60 15.30
C GLY A 67 2.18 -5.65 15.09
N PRO A 68 2.00 -6.90 15.57
CA PRO A 68 2.99 -7.96 15.40
C PRO A 68 3.02 -8.59 14.00
N MET A 69 2.02 -8.32 13.15
CA MET A 69 1.84 -9.00 11.86
C MET A 69 2.64 -8.34 10.73
N GLN A 70 3.21 -9.15 9.85
CA GLN A 70 3.82 -8.77 8.58
C GLN A 70 3.09 -9.44 7.41
N ALA A 71 3.08 -8.77 6.26
CA ALA A 71 2.47 -9.28 5.04
C ALA A 71 3.00 -10.68 4.67
N GLY A 72 2.12 -11.68 4.62
CA GLY A 72 2.47 -13.09 4.40
C GLY A 72 2.34 -13.98 5.64
N ASP A 73 2.27 -13.39 6.84
CA ASP A 73 2.16 -14.15 8.08
C ASP A 73 0.82 -14.88 8.16
N ARG A 74 0.86 -16.10 8.72
CA ARG A 74 -0.34 -16.79 9.20
C ARG A 74 -0.58 -16.37 10.65
N VAL A 75 -1.77 -15.86 10.89
CA VAL A 75 -2.17 -15.21 12.13
C VAL A 75 -3.35 -15.97 12.72
N ARG A 76 -3.33 -16.13 14.05
CA ARG A 76 -4.45 -16.64 14.84
C ARG A 76 -5.04 -15.52 15.68
N ILE A 77 -6.36 -15.48 15.78
CA ILE A 77 -7.08 -14.58 16.68
C ILE A 77 -6.99 -15.14 18.11
N ARG A 78 -6.35 -14.40 19.02
CA ARG A 78 -6.22 -14.76 20.44
C ARG A 78 -7.48 -14.50 21.22
N ARG A 79 -8.09 -13.34 20.98
CA ARG A 79 -9.25 -12.83 21.70
C ARG A 79 -10.33 -12.49 20.69
N ALA A 80 -11.55 -12.98 20.94
CA ALA A 80 -12.68 -12.68 20.07
C ALA A 80 -13.00 -11.17 20.09
N PHE A 81 -13.41 -10.63 18.95
CA PHE A 81 -13.77 -9.22 18.81
C PHE A 81 -14.81 -9.00 17.71
N THR A 82 -15.37 -7.79 17.70
CA THR A 82 -16.30 -7.33 16.65
C THR A 82 -15.68 -6.13 15.94
N ASP A 83 -15.63 -6.19 14.62
CA ASP A 83 -15.08 -5.11 13.80
C ASP A 83 -16.09 -3.96 13.62
N TYR A 84 -15.66 -2.88 12.95
CA TYR A 84 -16.47 -1.70 12.69
C TYR A 84 -17.74 -2.01 11.89
N ASN A 85 -17.70 -3.01 11.01
CA ASN A 85 -18.84 -3.42 10.19
C ASN A 85 -19.80 -4.36 10.95
N GLY A 86 -19.50 -4.71 12.20
CA GLY A 86 -20.29 -5.62 13.02
C GLY A 86 -19.97 -7.10 12.79
N ASN A 87 -18.92 -7.43 12.05
CA ASN A 87 -18.50 -8.82 11.88
C ASN A 87 -17.83 -9.31 13.16
N CYS A 88 -18.23 -10.49 13.63
CA CYS A 88 -17.65 -11.13 14.80
C CYS A 88 -16.55 -12.12 14.37
N TYR A 89 -15.41 -12.05 15.05
CA TYR A 89 -14.29 -12.94 14.85
C TYR A 89 -14.01 -13.70 16.14
N ALA A 90 -14.03 -15.03 16.07
CA ALA A 90 -13.85 -15.90 17.23
C ALA A 90 -12.36 -16.14 17.55
N ALA A 91 -12.07 -16.36 18.84
CA ALA A 91 -10.78 -16.83 19.26
C ALA A 91 -10.47 -18.20 18.64
N GLY A 92 -9.24 -18.38 18.15
CA GLY A 92 -8.79 -19.57 17.44
C GLY A 92 -8.96 -19.50 15.92
N GLU A 93 -9.72 -18.54 15.37
CA GLU A 93 -9.77 -18.33 13.93
C GLU A 93 -8.40 -17.97 13.37
N GLU A 94 -8.10 -18.42 12.15
CA GLU A 94 -6.81 -18.20 11.50
C GLU A 94 -6.98 -17.59 10.12
N PHE A 95 -6.09 -16.69 9.77
CA PHE A 95 -6.05 -16.05 8.45
C PHE A 95 -4.61 -15.69 8.07
N PHE A 96 -4.40 -15.39 6.79
CA PHE A 96 -3.18 -14.80 6.27
C PHE A 96 -3.32 -13.27 6.20
N PHE A 97 -2.35 -12.54 6.74
CA PHE A 97 -2.34 -11.08 6.67
C PHE A 97 -1.69 -10.60 5.36
N ALA A 98 -2.29 -9.64 4.66
CA ALA A 98 -1.76 -9.09 3.40
C ALA A 98 -1.15 -7.70 3.60
N CYS A 99 -1.93 -6.75 4.11
CA CYS A 99 -1.52 -5.38 4.38
C CYS A 99 -2.62 -4.65 5.16
N THR A 100 -2.30 -3.47 5.69
CA THR A 100 -3.26 -2.55 6.29
C THR A 100 -3.34 -1.24 5.52
N TYR A 101 -4.49 -0.59 5.56
CA TYR A 101 -4.76 0.71 4.97
C TYR A 101 -5.39 1.62 6.03
N PHE A 102 -4.79 2.80 6.27
CA PHE A 102 -5.28 3.72 7.30
C PHE A 102 -5.97 4.96 6.70
N LEU A 103 -7.28 5.12 6.89
CA LEU A 103 -8.10 6.26 6.47
C LEU A 103 -8.04 7.37 7.54
N PRO A 104 -7.26 8.46 7.34
CA PRO A 104 -7.00 9.42 8.42
C PRO A 104 -8.22 10.25 8.83
N TYR A 105 -9.17 10.47 7.93
CA TYR A 105 -10.39 11.23 8.23
C TYR A 105 -11.38 10.45 9.10
N ASP A 106 -11.36 9.11 8.97
CA ASP A 106 -12.29 8.22 9.65
C ASP A 106 -11.66 7.56 10.89
N ASP A 107 -10.36 7.82 11.12
CA ASP A 107 -9.52 7.06 12.06
C ASP A 107 -9.59 5.54 11.79
N GLY A 108 -9.81 5.15 10.53
CA GLY A 108 -10.18 3.79 10.16
C GLY A 108 -9.00 2.98 9.65
N TYR A 109 -8.81 1.78 10.19
CA TYR A 109 -7.94 0.76 9.60
C TYR A 109 -8.76 -0.24 8.79
N THR A 110 -8.30 -0.57 7.59
CA THR A 110 -8.77 -1.71 6.81
C THR A 110 -7.62 -2.71 6.67
N LEU A 111 -7.72 -3.84 7.37
CA LEU A 111 -6.76 -4.93 7.29
C LEU A 111 -7.22 -5.90 6.21
N PHE A 112 -6.44 -6.05 5.15
CA PHE A 112 -6.68 -7.04 4.11
C PHE A 112 -6.14 -8.40 4.55
N ILE A 113 -7.00 -9.41 4.53
CA ILE A 113 -6.71 -10.76 5.00
C ILE A 113 -7.19 -11.81 3.99
N SER A 114 -6.78 -13.05 4.17
CA SER A 114 -7.29 -14.19 3.41
C SER A 114 -7.38 -15.43 4.28
N TYR A 115 -8.49 -16.16 4.24
CA TYR A 115 -8.62 -17.42 5.00
C TYR A 115 -8.01 -18.62 4.26
N ASP A 116 -7.94 -18.55 2.93
CA ASP A 116 -7.50 -19.65 2.06
C ASP A 116 -6.24 -19.34 1.23
N GLY A 117 -5.69 -18.12 1.39
CA GLY A 117 -4.56 -17.62 0.60
C GLY A 117 -4.91 -17.22 -0.84
N ARG A 118 -6.20 -17.19 -1.20
CA ARG A 118 -6.66 -16.87 -2.56
C ARG A 118 -7.61 -15.68 -2.56
N GLU A 119 -8.70 -15.79 -1.81
CA GLU A 119 -9.72 -14.75 -1.73
C GLU A 119 -9.37 -13.73 -0.65
N ILE A 120 -9.69 -12.47 -0.91
CA ILE A 120 -9.45 -11.38 0.03
C ILE A 120 -10.73 -11.07 0.77
N SER A 121 -10.60 -10.99 2.09
CA SER A 121 -11.55 -10.35 2.99
C SER A 121 -10.89 -9.15 3.67
N CYS A 122 -11.64 -8.42 4.47
CA CYS A 122 -11.12 -7.29 5.23
C CYS A 122 -11.72 -7.24 6.64
N ILE A 123 -10.87 -6.87 7.60
CA ILE A 123 -11.26 -6.49 8.96
C ILE A 123 -11.20 -4.97 9.05
N CYS A 124 -12.29 -4.32 9.43
CA CYS A 124 -12.35 -2.86 9.58
C CYS A 124 -12.28 -2.47 11.04
N LEU A 125 -11.28 -1.70 11.46
CA LEU A 125 -11.12 -1.24 12.84
C LEU A 125 -11.14 0.29 12.90
N GLN A 126 -11.58 0.86 14.02
CA GLN A 126 -11.54 2.30 14.22
C GLN A 126 -10.68 2.67 15.43
N LEU A 127 -9.72 3.57 15.23
CA LEU A 127 -8.79 4.10 16.22
C LEU A 127 -9.46 5.20 17.05
N ARG A 128 -10.53 4.85 17.79
CA ARG A 128 -11.25 5.75 18.70
C ARG A 128 -11.60 5.05 20.00
N SER A 129 -11.50 5.78 21.11
CA SER A 129 -11.67 5.23 22.47
C SER A 129 -12.98 4.47 22.67
N GLU A 130 -14.03 4.89 21.99
CA GLU A 130 -15.38 4.33 22.04
C GLU A 130 -15.61 3.15 21.07
N ALA A 131 -14.59 2.77 20.29
CA ALA A 131 -14.65 1.75 19.25
C ALA A 131 -13.51 0.71 19.45
N GLN A 132 -12.84 0.29 18.37
CA GLN A 132 -11.79 -0.74 18.39
C GLN A 132 -10.39 -0.19 18.72
N TRP A 133 -10.29 0.86 19.54
CA TRP A 133 -9.00 1.48 19.85
C TRP A 133 -8.03 0.52 20.52
N ASP A 134 -8.50 -0.31 21.43
CA ASP A 134 -7.70 -1.31 22.15
C ASP A 134 -7.07 -2.32 21.18
N ILE A 135 -7.82 -2.81 20.18
CA ILE A 135 -7.30 -3.68 19.12
C ILE A 135 -6.22 -2.96 18.31
N CYS A 136 -6.40 -1.67 18.05
CA CYS A 136 -5.46 -0.90 17.23
C CYS A 136 -4.14 -0.59 17.96
N VAL A 137 -4.17 -0.37 19.27
CA VAL A 137 -2.98 0.01 20.06
C VAL A 137 -2.29 -1.18 20.74
N ALA A 138 -3.01 -2.28 20.98
CA ALA A 138 -2.53 -3.51 21.61
C ALA A 138 -2.85 -4.73 20.75
N ALA A 139 -2.52 -4.65 19.46
CA ALA A 139 -2.83 -5.67 18.47
C ALA A 139 -2.32 -7.07 18.84
N GLU A 140 -1.22 -7.17 19.59
CA GLU A 140 -0.65 -8.43 20.11
C GLU A 140 -1.52 -9.17 21.15
N GLU A 141 -2.48 -8.48 21.77
CA GLU A 141 -3.50 -9.11 22.63
C GLU A 141 -4.56 -9.83 21.79
N TYR A 142 -4.76 -9.41 20.54
CA TYR A 142 -5.78 -9.91 19.63
C TYR A 142 -5.23 -10.83 18.56
N PHE A 143 -4.00 -10.62 18.11
CA PHE A 143 -3.40 -11.32 16.98
C PHE A 143 -2.08 -12.01 17.37
N GLU A 144 -1.97 -13.29 17.01
CA GLU A 144 -0.78 -14.11 17.19
C GLU A 144 -0.23 -14.56 15.85
N VAL A 145 1.04 -14.27 15.57
CA VAL A 145 1.72 -14.86 14.40
C VAL A 145 2.11 -16.30 14.74
N ILE A 146 1.47 -17.27 14.08
CA ILE A 146 1.68 -18.71 14.31
C ILE A 146 2.64 -19.33 13.31
N LEU A 147 2.74 -18.75 12.11
CA LEU A 147 3.75 -19.11 11.12
C LEU A 147 4.26 -17.80 10.50
N PRO A 148 5.51 -17.40 10.80
CA PRO A 148 6.09 -16.22 10.19
C PRO A 148 6.31 -16.47 8.70
N ARG A 149 6.24 -15.41 7.92
CA ARG A 149 6.55 -15.40 6.49
C ARG A 149 7.86 -16.17 6.17
N LEU A 150 7.83 -16.95 5.09
CA LEU A 150 9.03 -17.48 4.39
C LEU A 150 9.73 -16.42 3.52
#